data_AF-K1U7N3-F1
#
_entry.id   AF-K1U7N3-F1
#
_cell.length_a   1.000
_cell.length_b   1.000
_cell.length_c   1.000
_cell.angle_alpha   90.00
_cell.angle_beta   90.00
_cell.angle_gamma   90.00
#
_symmetry.space_group_name_H-M   'P 1'
#
loop_
_entity.id
_entity.type
_entity.pdbx_description
1 polymer ?
#
loop_
_entity_poly.entity_id
_entity_poly.type
_entity_poly.pdbx_seq_one_letter_code
_entity_poly.pdbx_strand_id
1 'polypeptide(L)' 'EITENRMEGDRFIINGTHKKVCGISESLKKRFLENGMPKDVLERIEKGGEKAC' A
#
# COMPACT_ATOMS: atom_id res chain seq x y z
N GLU A 1 5.32 5.28 -8.43
CA GLU A 1 6.28 5.50 -9.50
C GLU A 1 6.85 6.91 -9.37
N ILE A 2 8.17 7.04 -9.41
CA ILE A 2 8.83 8.36 -9.34
C ILE A 2 8.76 8.98 -10.74
N THR A 3 8.25 10.20 -10.82
CA THR A 3 8.08 10.94 -12.08
C THR A 3 9.08 12.09 -12.22
N GLU A 4 9.63 12.60 -11.12
CA GLU A 4 10.68 13.62 -11.15
C GLU A 4 11.71 13.35 -10.07
N ASN A 5 12.97 13.57 -10.39
CA ASN A 5 14.07 13.62 -9.44
C ASN A 5 15.05 14.69 -9.91
N ARG A 6 15.08 15.85 -9.24
CA ARG A 6 15.98 16.96 -9.55
C ARG A 6 16.58 17.56 -8.28
N MET A 7 17.71 18.23 -8.43
CA MET A 7 18.36 18.97 -7.35
C MET A 7 18.19 20.47 -7.63
N GLU A 8 17.58 21.20 -6.70
CA GLU A 8 17.46 22.66 -6.75
C GLU A 8 18.23 23.25 -5.57
N GLY A 9 19.39 23.85 -5.86
CA GLY A 9 20.33 24.33 -4.84
C GLY A 9 20.80 23.17 -3.95
N ASP A 10 20.53 23.27 -2.65
CA ASP A 10 20.88 22.27 -1.64
C ASP A 10 19.76 21.25 -1.34
N ARG A 11 18.69 21.20 -2.16
CA ARG A 11 17.53 20.34 -1.92
C ARG A 11 17.21 19.42 -3.08
N PHE A 12 16.87 18.18 -2.75
CA PHE A 12 16.30 17.21 -3.69
C PHE A 12 14.78 17.38 -3.77
N ILE A 13 14.27 17.48 -5.00
CA ILE A 13 12.85 17.44 -5.33
C ILE A 13 12.59 16.10 -6.00
N ILE A 14 11.87 15.24 -5.29
CA ILE A 14 11.44 13.93 -5.79
C ILE A 14 9.93 13.94 -5.86
N ASN A 15 9.37 13.92 -7.08
CA ASN A 15 7.93 13.83 -7.30
C ASN A 15 7.57 12.45 -7.86
N GLY A 16 6.34 12.02 -7.56
CA GLY A 16 5.85 10.74 -8.02
C GLY A 16 4.48 10.40 -7.45
N THR A 17 3.98 9.23 -7.81
CA THR A 17 2.72 8.67 -7.31
C THR A 17 2.98 7.45 -6.44
N HIS A 18 2.26 7.29 -5.33
CA HIS A 18 2.26 6.01 -4.62
C HIS A 18 1.47 4.98 -5.43
N LYS A 19 2.12 3.88 -5.81
CA LYS A 19 1.48 2.75 -6.50
C LYS A 19 1.46 1.56 -5.55
N LYS A 20 0.30 0.92 -5.40
CA LYS A 20 0.20 -0.37 -4.73
C LYS A 20 0.88 -1.41 -5.64
N VAL A 21 2.10 -1.81 -5.29
CA VAL A 21 2.92 -2.72 -6.12
C VAL A 21 2.62 -4.20 -5.83
N CYS A 22 2.21 -4.51 -4.59
CA CYS A 22 1.78 -5.85 -4.18
C CYS A 22 0.58 -5.77 -3.24
N GLY A 23 -0.37 -6.71 -3.40
CA GLY A 23 -1.42 -6.96 -2.41
C GLY A 23 -0.91 -7.72 -1.18
N ILE A 24 -1.81 -8.06 -0.26
CA ILE A 24 -1.49 -8.97 0.86
C ILE A 24 -1.11 -10.33 0.27
N SER A 25 0.02 -10.89 0.70
CA SER A 25 0.43 -12.23 0.27
C SER A 25 -0.52 -13.31 0.77
N GLU A 26 -0.67 -14.41 0.01
CA GLU A 26 -1.53 -15.53 0.41
C GLU A 26 -1.17 -16.11 1.78
N SER A 27 0.12 -16.13 2.14
CA SER A 27 0.57 -16.58 3.47
C SER A 27 0.12 -15.63 4.59
N LEU A 28 0.11 -14.33 4.34
CA LEU A 28 -0.33 -13.32 5.30
C LEU A 28 -1.86 -13.32 5.44
N LYS A 29 -2.61 -13.56 4.35
CA LYS A 29 -4.06 -13.77 4.39
C LYS A 29 -4.46 -14.94 5.28
N LYS A 30 -3.77 -16.08 5.11
CA LYS A 30 -4.01 -17.28 5.93
C LYS A 30 -3.80 -16.98 7.41
N ARG A 31 -2.67 -16.35 7.77
CA ARG A 31 -2.38 -15.94 9.14
C ARG A 31 -3.43 -15.01 9.72
N PHE A 32 -3.97 -14.06 8.95
CA PHE A 32 -5.03 -13.19 9.43
C PHE A 32 -6.30 -13.96 9.76
N LEU A 33 -6.73 -14.88 8.89
CA LEU A 33 -7.90 -15.73 9.15
C LEU A 33 -7.66 -16.67 10.35
N GLU A 34 -6.48 -17.28 10.44
CA GLU A 34 -6.08 -18.15 11.55
C GLU A 34 -6.03 -17.40 12.89
N ASN A 35 -5.65 -16.11 12.87
CA ASN A 35 -5.65 -15.23 14.03
C ASN A 35 -7.03 -14.61 14.32
N GLY A 36 -8.10 -15.07 13.65
CA GLY A 36 -9.47 -14.64 13.93
C GLY A 36 -9.89 -13.34 13.23
N MET A 37 -9.16 -12.87 12.22
CA MET A 37 -9.60 -11.74 11.40
C MET A 37 -10.85 -12.13 10.59
N PRO A 38 -11.94 -11.35 10.64
CA PRO A 38 -13.11 -11.59 9.81
C PRO A 38 -12.79 -11.48 8.32
N LYS A 39 -13.38 -12.35 7.50
CA LYS A 39 -13.18 -12.36 6.04
C LYS A 39 -13.52 -11.02 5.40
N ASP A 40 -14.62 -10.38 5.79
CA ASP A 40 -15.03 -9.05 5.29
C ASP A 40 -13.98 -7.96 5.54
N VAL A 41 -13.29 -8.02 6.69
CA VAL A 41 -12.23 -7.07 7.03
C VAL A 41 -11.00 -7.33 6.16
N LEU A 42 -10.63 -8.60 5.99
CA LEU A 42 -9.53 -8.98 5.11
C LEU A 42 -9.79 -8.52 3.67
N GLU A 43 -11.01 -8.72 3.17
CA GLU A 43 -11.42 -8.34 1.82
C GLU A 43 -11.36 -6.82 1.59
N ARG A 44 -11.70 -6.02 2.60
CA ARG A 44 -11.54 -4.56 2.58
C ARG A 44 -10.08 -4.13 2.46
N ILE A 45 -9.18 -4.79 3.19
CA ILE A 45 -7.74 -4.49 3.15
C ILE A 45 -7.14 -4.92 1.80
N GLU A 46 -7.58 -6.06 1.26
CA GLU A 46 -7.21 -6.51 -0.09
C GLU A 46 -7.58 -5.49 -1.17
N LYS A 47 -8.82 -4.99 -1.11
CA LYS A 47 -9.36 -4.00 -2.05
C LYS A 47 -8.71 -2.62 -1.97
N GLY A 48 -7.82 -2.38 -1.00
CA GLY A 48 -7.03 -1.14 -0.91
C GLY A 48 -7.10 -0.42 0.40
N GLY A 49 -8.00 -0.81 1.32
CA GLY A 49 -8.45 0.07 2.39
C GLY A 49 -9.15 1.27 1.78
N GLU A 50 -10.43 1.49 2.09
CA GLU A 50 -11.10 2.72 1.67
C GLU A 50 -10.24 3.90 2.15
N LYS A 51 -9.80 4.75 1.21
CA LYS A 51 -9.12 5.97 1.58
C LYS A 51 -10.12 6.80 2.37
N ALA A 52 -9.90 6.92 3.68
CA ALA A 52 -10.37 8.08 4.41
C ALA A 52 -9.59 9.27 3.81
N CYS A 53 -10.24 9.95 2.86
CA CYS A 53 -9.86 11.30 2.44
C CYS A 53 -10.44 12.29 3.46
#